data_AF-A0A125MMK7-F1
#
_entry.id   AF-A0A125MMK7-F1
#
_cell.length_a   1.000
_cell.length_b   1.000
_cell.length_c   1.000
_cell.angle_alpha   90.00
_cell.angle_beta   90.00
_cell.angle_gamma   90.00
#
_symmetry.space_group_name_H-M   'P 1'
#
loop_
_entity.id
_entity.type
_entity.pdbx_description
1 polymer ?
#
loop_
_entity_poly.entity_id
_entity_poly.type
_entity_poly.pdbx_seq_one_letter_code
_entity_poly.pdbx_strand_id
1 'polypeptide(L)'
;MPARWQFIDMAVTSRLSREWPAERIIDSILEKRYFGHQANGLEQAARTYFDLPVEQLSPSETAALLVIGSAYSAPSCEPDDFRRAYVQLMLRTDFAFNLRDPDADLTRMKLPVCETS
;
A
#
# COMPACT_ATOMS: atom_id res chain seq x y z
N MET A 1 12.61 -8.99 16.83
CA MET A 1 12.12 -7.77 17.51
C MET A 1 11.94 -8.09 18.99
N PRO A 2 12.36 -7.22 19.94
CA PRO A 2 12.29 -7.52 21.37
C PRO A 2 10.84 -7.50 21.90
N ALA A 3 10.48 -8.44 22.79
CA ALA A 3 9.12 -8.64 23.30
C ALA A 3 8.46 -7.38 23.89
N ARG A 4 9.25 -6.48 24.50
CA ARG A 4 8.77 -5.20 25.06
C ARG A 4 8.09 -4.31 24.02
N TRP A 5 8.59 -4.29 22.78
CA TRP A 5 8.02 -3.47 21.71
C TRP A 5 6.62 -3.95 21.31
N GLN A 6 6.41 -5.26 21.23
CA GLN A 6 5.12 -5.87 20.90
C GLN A 6 4.04 -5.54 21.94
N PHE A 7 4.40 -5.52 23.24
CA PHE A 7 3.47 -5.13 24.30
C PHE A 7 3.07 -3.65 24.20
N ILE A 8 4.00 -2.77 23.82
CA ILE A 8 3.70 -1.34 23.63
C ILE A 8 2.75 -1.16 22.45
N ASP A 9 3.02 -1.79 21.31
CA ASP A 9 2.16 -1.71 20.12
C ASP A 9 0.74 -2.20 20.43
N MET A 10 0.62 -3.31 21.17
CA MET A 10 -0.68 -3.86 21.56
C MET A 10 -1.43 -2.94 22.53
N ALA A 11 -0.74 -2.35 23.51
CA ALA A 11 -1.36 -1.41 24.46
C ALA A 11 -1.85 -0.13 23.76
N VAL A 12 -1.04 0.42 22.84
CA VAL A 12 -1.40 1.59 22.03
C VAL A 12 -2.60 1.28 21.14
N THR A 13 -2.55 0.16 20.41
CA THR A 13 -3.65 -0.25 19.51
C THR A 13 -4.95 -0.49 20.26
N SER A 14 -4.89 -1.16 21.42
CA SER A 14 -6.05 -1.41 22.29
C SER A 14 -6.71 -0.11 22.75
N ARG A 15 -5.90 0.87 23.17
CA ARG A 15 -6.43 2.18 23.57
C ARG A 15 -7.07 2.92 22.39
N LEU A 16 -6.36 3.02 21.27
CA LEU A 16 -6.86 3.71 20.07
C LEU A 16 -8.18 3.11 19.57
N SER A 17 -8.31 1.78 19.58
CA SER A 17 -9.53 1.08 19.14
C SER A 17 -10.79 1.41 19.96
N ARG A 18 -10.63 1.90 21.21
CA ARG A 18 -11.75 2.31 22.06
C ARG A 18 -12.12 3.78 21.88
N GLU A 19 -11.16 4.61 21.49
CA GLU A 19 -11.31 6.06 21.43
C GLU A 19 -11.61 6.53 20.01
N TRP A 20 -11.09 5.85 18.98
CA TRP A 20 -11.15 6.28 17.58
C TRP A 20 -11.91 5.26 16.72
N PRO A 21 -12.67 5.72 15.71
CA PRO A 21 -13.25 4.82 14.71
C PRO A 21 -12.15 4.12 13.90
N ALA A 22 -12.46 2.93 13.38
CA ALA A 22 -11.50 2.07 12.69
C ALA A 22 -10.88 2.75 11.47
N GLU A 23 -11.70 3.51 10.72
CA GLU A 23 -11.30 4.26 9.54
C GLU A 23 -10.18 5.26 9.89
N ARG A 24 -10.38 6.04 10.96
CA ARG A 24 -9.37 7.02 11.43
C ARG A 24 -8.04 6.35 11.82
N ILE A 25 -8.10 5.16 12.42
CA ILE A 25 -6.90 4.42 12.79
C ILE A 25 -6.13 3.98 11.55
N ILE A 26 -6.85 3.44 10.55
CA ILE A 26 -6.27 3.02 9.27
C ILE A 26 -5.65 4.22 8.54
N ASP A 27 -6.38 5.33 8.43
CA ASP A 27 -5.90 6.56 7.79
C ASP A 27 -4.61 7.05 8.45
N SER A 28 -4.58 7.11 9.79
CA SER A 28 -3.40 7.54 10.56
C SER A 28 -2.18 6.64 10.34
N ILE A 29 -2.38 5.35 10.13
CA ILE A 29 -1.30 4.39 9.83
C ILE A 29 -0.80 4.62 8.41
N LEU A 30 -1.72 4.75 7.45
CA LEU A 30 -1.38 4.89 6.03
C LEU A 30 -0.70 6.23 5.74
N GLU A 31 -1.09 7.31 6.40
CA GLU A 31 -0.47 8.65 6.29
C GLU A 31 1.02 8.66 6.67
N LYS A 32 1.43 7.82 7.62
CA LYS A 32 2.82 7.77 8.10
C LYS A 32 3.68 6.73 7.39
N ARG A 33 3.07 5.93 6.51
CA ARG A 33 3.73 4.82 5.86
C ARG A 33 4.63 5.29 4.73
N TYR A 34 5.80 4.66 4.59
CA TYR A 34 6.69 4.90 3.46
C TYR A 34 6.38 3.96 2.30
N PHE A 35 6.29 4.50 1.09
CA PHE A 35 5.96 3.77 -0.14
C PHE A 35 7.11 3.78 -1.18
N GLY A 36 8.33 4.14 -0.78
CA GLY A 36 9.44 4.34 -1.73
C GLY A 36 9.37 5.70 -2.44
N HIS A 37 10.43 6.07 -3.15
CA HIS A 37 10.51 7.31 -3.95
C HIS A 37 10.05 8.58 -3.21
N GLN A 38 10.49 8.74 -1.96
CA GLN A 38 10.13 9.88 -1.09
C GLN A 38 8.63 10.02 -0.80
N ALA A 39 7.80 9.05 -1.20
CA ALA A 39 6.37 9.06 -0.94
C ALA A 39 6.09 8.60 0.49
N ASN A 40 5.79 9.56 1.36
CA ASN A 40 5.34 9.33 2.73
C ASN A 40 3.85 9.62 2.81
N GLY A 41 3.08 8.59 3.14
CA GLY A 41 1.63 8.66 3.15
C GLY A 41 1.00 8.23 1.85
N LEU A 42 -0.26 7.79 1.95
CA LEU A 42 -1.01 7.27 0.81
C LEU A 42 -1.24 8.34 -0.27
N GLU A 43 -1.50 9.60 0.10
CA GLU A 43 -1.69 10.70 -0.86
C GLU A 43 -0.43 10.96 -1.69
N GLN A 44 0.74 11.03 -1.06
CA GLN A 44 1.98 11.19 -1.81
C GLN A 44 2.25 9.98 -2.71
N ALA A 45 1.95 8.77 -2.25
CA ALA A 45 2.09 7.56 -3.05
C ALA A 45 1.17 7.58 -4.28
N ALA A 46 -0.10 7.98 -4.12
CA ALA A 46 -1.04 8.13 -5.23
C ALA A 46 -0.52 9.12 -6.29
N ARG A 47 0.05 10.25 -5.85
CA ARG A 47 0.69 11.21 -6.76
C ARG A 47 1.91 10.64 -7.45
N THR A 48 2.79 9.97 -6.72
CA THR A 48 4.03 9.40 -7.26
C THR A 48 3.77 8.30 -8.29
N TYR A 49 2.86 7.36 -7.99
CA TYR A 49 2.64 6.18 -8.81
C TYR A 49 1.47 6.31 -9.79
N PHE A 50 0.56 7.27 -9.63
CA PHE A 50 -0.60 7.41 -10.53
C PHE A 50 -0.86 8.84 -10.99
N ASP A 51 -0.23 9.84 -10.35
CA ASP A 51 -0.47 11.26 -10.62
C ASP A 51 -1.93 11.68 -10.36
N LEU A 52 -2.53 11.05 -9.35
CA LEU A 52 -3.92 11.22 -8.96
C LEU A 52 -4.02 11.44 -7.45
N PRO A 53 -5.06 12.15 -6.98
CA PRO A 53 -5.45 12.09 -5.58
C PRO A 53 -5.97 10.69 -5.21
N VAL A 54 -5.85 10.31 -3.94
CA VAL A 54 -6.30 8.98 -3.44
C VAL A 54 -7.76 8.72 -3.76
N GLU A 55 -8.62 9.74 -3.69
CA GLU A 55 -10.06 9.58 -3.91
C GLU A 55 -10.42 9.24 -5.38
N GLN A 56 -9.47 9.35 -6.30
CA GLN A 56 -9.63 9.02 -7.72
C GLN A 56 -8.97 7.68 -8.10
N LEU A 57 -8.40 6.97 -7.13
CA LEU A 57 -7.88 5.62 -7.35
C LEU A 57 -9.03 4.62 -7.41
N SER A 58 -8.92 3.69 -8.34
CA SER A 58 -9.73 2.47 -8.33
C SER A 58 -9.33 1.56 -7.16
N PRO A 59 -10.18 0.57 -6.80
CA PRO A 59 -9.82 -0.44 -5.81
C PRO A 59 -8.52 -1.20 -6.16
N SER A 60 -8.31 -1.51 -7.45
CA SER A 60 -7.11 -2.19 -7.95
C SER A 60 -5.84 -1.34 -7.76
N GLU A 61 -5.91 -0.04 -8.05
CA GLU A 61 -4.76 0.86 -7.87
C GLU A 61 -4.47 1.12 -6.38
N THR A 62 -5.51 1.21 -5.56
CA THR A 62 -5.35 1.26 -4.09
C THR A 62 -4.66 0.00 -3.58
N ALA A 63 -5.07 -1.19 -4.06
CA ALA A 63 -4.43 -2.45 -3.71
C ALA A 63 -2.95 -2.49 -4.14
N ALA A 64 -2.62 -1.96 -5.32
CA ALA A 64 -1.22 -1.81 -5.76
C ALA A 64 -0.39 -0.96 -4.78
N LEU A 65 -0.91 0.20 -4.33
CA LEU A 65 -0.21 1.00 -3.32
C LEU A 65 0.00 0.26 -1.99
N LEU A 66 -1.02 -0.49 -1.53
CA LEU A 66 -0.90 -1.28 -0.30
C LEU A 66 0.22 -2.33 -0.40
N VAL A 67 0.39 -2.96 -1.57
CA VAL A 67 1.49 -3.89 -1.82
C VAL A 67 2.84 -3.19 -1.73
N ILE A 68 3.00 -2.05 -2.41
CA ILE A 68 4.24 -1.25 -2.39
C ILE A 68 4.65 -0.90 -0.96
N GLY A 69 3.71 -0.43 -0.14
CA GLY A 69 3.98 -0.07 1.25
C GLY A 69 4.21 -1.28 2.18
N SER A 70 3.80 -2.49 1.80
CA SER A 70 3.86 -3.69 2.64
C SER A 70 5.13 -4.51 2.50
N ALA A 71 5.67 -4.58 1.29
CA ALA A 71 6.81 -5.42 0.97
C ALA A 71 8.08 -4.61 0.65
N TYR A 72 7.99 -3.27 0.60
CA TYR A 72 9.03 -2.40 0.03
C TYR A 72 9.42 -2.82 -1.40
N SER A 73 8.54 -3.55 -2.10
CA SER A 73 8.75 -3.96 -3.48
C SER A 73 8.52 -2.74 -4.36
N ALA A 74 9.61 -2.03 -4.68
CA ALA A 74 9.58 -1.02 -5.71
C ALA A 74 9.19 -1.71 -7.03
N PRO A 75 8.03 -1.41 -7.64
CA PRO A 75 7.51 -2.17 -8.78
C PRO A 75 8.43 -2.10 -10.01
N SER A 76 9.26 -1.06 -10.10
CA SER A 76 10.27 -0.90 -11.15
C SER A 76 11.56 -1.70 -10.88
N CYS A 77 11.92 -1.92 -9.62
CA CYS A 77 13.12 -2.69 -9.25
C CYS A 77 12.83 -4.19 -9.24
N GLU A 78 11.65 -4.59 -8.74
CA GLU A 78 11.27 -5.98 -8.50
C GLU A 78 9.85 -6.25 -9.05
N PRO A 79 9.68 -6.21 -10.39
CA PRO A 79 8.35 -6.27 -11.02
C PRO A 79 7.64 -7.60 -10.77
N ASP A 80 8.36 -8.72 -10.76
CA ASP A 80 7.77 -10.05 -10.54
C ASP A 80 7.30 -10.23 -9.09
N ASP A 81 8.04 -9.70 -8.11
CA ASP A 81 7.67 -9.77 -6.69
C ASP A 81 6.47 -8.90 -6.40
N PHE A 82 6.46 -7.68 -6.94
CA PHE A 82 5.30 -6.80 -6.91
C PHE A 82 4.07 -7.49 -7.51
N ARG A 83 4.17 -8.04 -8.72
CA ARG A 83 3.04 -8.69 -9.39
C ARG A 83 2.51 -9.88 -8.59
N ARG A 84 3.40 -10.73 -8.04
CA ARG A 84 3.01 -11.86 -7.19
C ARG A 84 2.25 -11.40 -5.95
N ALA A 85 2.77 -10.39 -5.24
CA ALA A 85 2.14 -9.87 -4.04
C ALA A 85 0.80 -9.18 -4.34
N TYR A 86 0.71 -8.45 -5.45
CA TYR A 86 -0.51 -7.83 -5.94
C TYR A 86 -1.60 -8.86 -6.24
N VAL A 87 -1.30 -9.88 -7.04
CA VAL A 87 -2.25 -10.95 -7.33
C VAL A 87 -2.68 -11.69 -6.06
N GLN A 88 -1.76 -11.96 -5.13
CA GLN A 88 -2.09 -12.59 -3.84
C GLN A 88 -2.98 -11.71 -2.95
N LEU A 89 -2.84 -10.39 -3.01
CA LEU A 89 -3.73 -9.48 -2.29
C LEU A 89 -5.12 -9.50 -2.94
N MET A 90 -5.20 -9.36 -4.25
CA MET A 90 -6.47 -9.34 -4.98
C MET A 90 -7.26 -10.65 -4.84
N LEU A 91 -6.58 -11.81 -4.76
CA LEU A 91 -7.23 -13.10 -4.49
C LEU A 91 -7.79 -13.24 -3.06
N ARG A 92 -7.35 -12.39 -2.12
CA ARG A 92 -7.80 -12.39 -0.72
C ARG A 92 -8.86 -11.33 -0.43
N THR A 93 -9.14 -10.45 -1.39
CA THR A 93 -10.16 -9.41 -1.28
C THR A 93 -11.33 -9.71 -2.20
N ASP A 94 -12.45 -9.00 -2.01
CA ASP A 94 -13.61 -9.08 -2.90
C ASP A 94 -13.50 -8.12 -4.10
N PHE A 95 -12.29 -7.64 -4.42
CA PHE A 95 -12.10 -6.72 -5.53
C PHE A 95 -12.19 -7.46 -6.86
N ALA A 96 -12.98 -6.91 -7.78
CA ALA A 96 -13.04 -7.41 -9.16
C ALA A 96 -11.74 -7.04 -9.89
N PHE A 97 -11.07 -8.03 -10.49
CA PHE A 97 -9.90 -7.83 -11.33
C PHE A 97 -9.81 -8.91 -12.42
N ASN A 98 -9.06 -8.62 -13.47
CA ASN A 98 -8.84 -9.59 -14.54
C ASN A 98 -7.74 -10.58 -14.17
N LEU A 99 -8.09 -11.81 -13.78
CA LEU A 99 -7.11 -12.83 -13.41
C LEU A 99 -6.19 -13.25 -14.58
N ARG A 100 -6.65 -13.13 -15.84
CA ARG A 100 -5.85 -13.48 -17.02
C ARG A 100 -4.81 -12.42 -17.36
N ASP A 101 -5.12 -11.17 -17.02
CA ASP A 101 -4.22 -10.03 -17.19
C ASP A 101 -4.39 -9.08 -15.99
N PRO A 102 -3.75 -9.39 -14.84
CA PRO A 102 -3.93 -8.63 -13.61
C PRO A 102 -3.47 -7.17 -13.72
N ASP A 103 -2.58 -6.88 -14.66
CA ASP A 103 -2.01 -5.55 -14.86
C ASP A 103 -2.90 -4.67 -15.75
N ALA A 104 -3.94 -5.22 -16.38
CA ALA A 104 -4.89 -4.46 -17.20
C ALA A 104 -5.56 -3.31 -16.41
N ASP A 105 -5.76 -3.51 -15.11
CA ASP A 105 -6.35 -2.51 -14.22
C ASP A 105 -5.31 -1.49 -13.69
N LEU A 106 -4.01 -1.70 -13.98
CA LEU A 106 -2.89 -0.86 -13.55
C LEU A 106 -2.27 -0.05 -14.69
N THR A 107 -2.97 0.11 -15.82
CA THR A 107 -2.47 0.84 -17.00
C THR A 107 -2.09 2.30 -16.74
N ARG A 108 -2.65 2.93 -15.69
CA ARG A 108 -2.31 4.30 -15.27
C ARG A 108 -1.09 4.36 -14.35
N MET A 109 -0.57 3.21 -13.93
CA MET A 109 0.55 3.14 -12.99
C MET A 109 1.83 3.63 -13.66
N LYS A 110 2.40 4.68 -13.09
CA LYS A 110 3.75 5.16 -13.36
C LYS A 110 4.72 4.30 -12.57
N LEU A 111 5.80 3.90 -13.23
CA LEU A 111 6.90 3.14 -12.64
C LEU A 111 8.09 4.09 -12.50
N PRO A 112 8.27 4.75 -11.34
CA PRO A 112 9.45 5.57 -11.11
C PRO A 112 10.73 4.76 -11.35
N VAL A 113 11.78 5.39 -11.86
CA VAL A 113 13.05 4.71 -12.16
C VAL A 113 13.59 4.08 -10.88
N CYS A 114 14.06 2.83 -10.97
CA CYS A 114 14.73 2.18 -9.85
C CYS A 114 16.01 2.96 -9.50
N GLU A 115 15.98 3.72 -8.41
CA GLU A 115 17.15 4.40 -7.89
C GLU A 115 17.94 3.40 -7.05
N THR A 116 19.08 2.91 -7.56
CA THR A 116 20.07 2.20 -6.75
C THR A 116 20.69 3.19 -5.78
N SER A 117 20.19 3.20 -4.54
CA SER A 117 20.86 3.84 -3.40
C SER A 117 22.20 3.19 -3.09
#